data_AF-A0A2M9P910-F1
#
_entry.id   AF-A0A2M9P910-F1
#
_cell.length_a   1.000
_cell.length_b   1.000
_cell.length_c   1.000
_cell.angle_alpha   90.00
_cell.angle_beta   90.00
_cell.angle_gamma   90.00
#
_symmetry.space_group_name_H-M   'P 1'
#
loop_
_entity.id
_entity.type
_entity.pdbx_description
1 polymer ?
#
loop_
_entity_poly.entity_id
_entity_poly.type
_entity_poly.pdbx_seq_one_letter_code
_entity_poly.pdbx_strand_id
1 'polypeptide(L)'
;MTYHTPVPPPEQSFRPLVFLDFEACALSRASWPVEIGYSWIADGQIWTRSSLIAPRPDWALSEWSEVSARVHGIALDDLWTAPSADELAARIDWFAECEVISENPAWEQLWLDRLREGRGPRIEVSSLRKALRDRLDDGEATVVVQSLFRSTAPHRAGPDAERLARAWFDATIALGLAA
;
A
#
# COMPACT_ATOMS: atom_id res chain seq x y z
N MET A 1 -34.88 28.85 -30.04
CA MET A 1 -33.82 27.82 -30.03
C MET A 1 -33.00 28.01 -28.78
N THR A 2 -33.30 27.24 -27.74
CA THR A 2 -32.54 27.24 -26.48
C THR A 2 -31.38 26.26 -26.63
N TYR A 3 -30.15 26.78 -26.59
CA TYR A 3 -28.96 25.94 -26.55
C TYR A 3 -28.83 25.37 -25.13
N HIS A 4 -29.01 24.06 -24.99
CA HIS A 4 -28.63 23.33 -23.79
C HIS A 4 -27.12 23.10 -23.87
N THR A 5 -26.36 23.84 -23.08
CA THR A 5 -24.97 23.46 -22.80
C THR A 5 -25.02 22.15 -22.01
N PRO A 6 -24.35 21.07 -22.45
CA PRO A 6 -24.29 19.85 -21.65
C PRO A 6 -23.53 20.18 -20.35
N VAL A 7 -24.15 19.87 -19.22
CA VAL A 7 -23.48 19.86 -17.92
C VAL A 7 -22.34 18.85 -18.04
N PRO A 8 -21.06 19.22 -17.87
CA PRO A 8 -19.98 18.25 -17.87
C PRO A 8 -20.26 17.21 -16.77
N PRO A 9 -20.00 15.92 -16.99
CA PRO A 9 -20.17 14.92 -15.94
C PRO A 9 -19.34 15.35 -14.71
N PRO A 10 -19.82 15.10 -13.48
CA PRO A 10 -19.10 15.50 -12.28
C PRO A 10 -17.67 14.95 -12.33
N GLU A 11 -16.68 15.84 -12.22
CA GLU A 11 -15.23 15.58 -12.31
C GLU A 11 -14.68 14.79 -11.11
N GLN A 12 -15.45 13.87 -10.52
CA GLN A 12 -15.00 13.11 -9.37
C GLN A 12 -15.17 11.62 -9.64
N SER A 13 -14.35 11.12 -10.56
CA SER A 13 -13.95 9.71 -10.51
C SER A 13 -12.94 9.59 -9.37
N PHE A 14 -13.43 9.40 -8.15
CA PHE A 14 -12.54 8.96 -7.07
C PHE A 14 -12.06 7.57 -7.42
N ARG A 15 -10.76 7.45 -7.69
CA ARG A 15 -10.13 6.14 -7.86
C ARG A 15 -10.26 5.36 -6.55
N PRO A 16 -10.49 4.05 -6.59
CA PRO A 16 -10.48 3.22 -5.39
C PRO A 16 -9.16 3.40 -4.64
N LEU A 17 -9.24 3.45 -3.31
CA LEU A 17 -8.05 3.54 -2.46
C LEU A 17 -7.49 2.15 -2.20
N VAL A 18 -6.17 2.02 -2.37
CA VAL A 18 -5.42 0.82 -1.98
C VAL A 18 -4.35 1.26 -0.99
N PHE A 19 -4.41 0.74 0.23
CA PHE A 19 -3.38 0.93 1.24
C PHE A 19 -2.35 -0.16 1.07
N LEU A 20 -1.09 0.20 0.84
CA LEU A 20 0.00 -0.69 0.50
C LEU A 20 1.04 -0.67 1.61
N ASP A 21 1.54 -1.85 1.94
CA ASP A 21 2.71 -2.02 2.78
C ASP A 21 3.58 -3.15 2.23
N PHE A 22 4.88 -3.07 2.46
CA PHE A 22 5.85 -4.09 2.12
C PHE A 22 6.73 -4.36 3.33
N GLU A 23 6.98 -5.64 3.58
CA GLU A 23 8.17 -6.03 4.34
C GLU A 23 9.34 -6.24 3.37
N ALA A 24 10.55 -5.96 3.83
CA ALA A 24 11.75 -6.09 3.02
C ALA A 24 12.88 -6.81 3.75
N CYS A 25 13.80 -7.38 2.96
CA CYS A 25 14.92 -8.13 3.49
C CYS A 25 15.88 -7.29 4.36
N ALA A 26 15.89 -5.96 4.18
CA ALA A 26 16.67 -4.98 4.93
C ALA A 26 16.13 -3.56 4.74
N LEU A 27 16.60 -2.61 5.57
CA LEU A 27 16.40 -1.18 5.37
C LEU A 27 17.59 -0.56 4.64
N SER A 28 17.76 -0.92 3.36
CA SER A 28 18.80 -0.40 2.48
C SER A 28 18.24 -0.10 1.08
N ARG A 29 18.89 0.76 0.30
CA ARG A 29 18.49 0.99 -1.10
C ARG A 29 18.67 -0.23 -2.00
N ALA A 30 19.53 -1.17 -1.60
CA ALA A 30 19.78 -2.41 -2.33
C ALA A 30 18.84 -3.55 -1.92
N SER A 31 18.06 -3.36 -0.83
CA SER A 31 17.05 -4.31 -0.36
C SER A 31 15.96 -4.59 -1.39
N TRP A 32 15.24 -5.68 -1.12
CA TRP A 32 14.19 -6.22 -1.96
C TRP A 32 13.01 -6.68 -1.09
N PRO A 33 11.77 -6.63 -1.63
CA PRO A 33 10.58 -6.96 -0.86
C PRO A 33 10.46 -8.47 -0.60
N VAL A 34 10.03 -8.83 0.61
CA VAL A 34 9.84 -10.22 1.07
C VAL A 34 8.37 -10.57 1.30
N GLU A 35 7.54 -9.57 1.55
CA GLU A 35 6.08 -9.70 1.65
C GLU A 35 5.44 -8.43 1.08
N ILE A 36 4.35 -8.61 0.32
CA ILE A 36 3.46 -7.51 -0.07
C ILE A 36 2.14 -7.67 0.68
N GLY A 37 1.60 -6.57 1.18
CA GLY A 37 0.29 -6.52 1.78
C GLY A 37 -0.47 -5.30 1.29
N TYR A 38 -1.75 -5.48 1.03
CA TYR A 38 -2.60 -4.38 0.62
C TYR A 38 -4.03 -4.55 1.08
N SER A 39 -4.65 -3.41 1.38
CA SER A 39 -6.04 -3.34 1.80
C SER A 39 -6.81 -2.33 0.98
N TRP A 40 -8.10 -2.59 0.75
CA TRP A 40 -9.01 -1.64 0.10
C TRP A 40 -10.36 -1.64 0.81
N ILE A 41 -11.13 -0.58 0.59
CA ILE A 41 -12.47 -0.43 1.16
C ILE A 41 -13.48 -0.64 0.04
N ALA A 42 -14.40 -1.58 0.24
CA ALA A 42 -15.51 -1.83 -0.67
C ALA A 42 -16.71 -2.34 0.12
N ASP A 43 -17.92 -1.90 -0.24
CA ASP A 43 -19.17 -2.29 0.41
C ASP A 43 -19.16 -2.04 1.94
N GLY A 44 -18.57 -0.91 2.37
CA GLY A 44 -18.51 -0.52 3.79
C GLY A 44 -17.64 -1.44 4.67
N GLN A 45 -16.76 -2.24 4.07
CA GLN A 45 -15.85 -3.13 4.78
C GLN A 45 -14.42 -3.04 4.21
N ILE A 46 -13.47 -3.43 5.04
CA ILE A 46 -12.05 -3.50 4.68
C ILE A 46 -11.75 -4.91 4.21
N TRP A 47 -11.10 -4.99 3.05
CA TRP A 47 -10.58 -6.22 2.50
C TRP A 47 -9.08 -6.17 2.49
N THR A 48 -8.44 -7.26 2.95
CA THR A 48 -6.99 -7.37 3.08
C THR A 48 -6.48 -8.56 2.27
N ARG A 49 -5.36 -8.39 1.55
CA ARG A 49 -4.59 -9.48 0.95
C ARG A 49 -3.12 -9.32 1.29
N SER A 50 -2.41 -10.44 1.40
CA SER A 50 -0.96 -10.46 1.52
C SER A 50 -0.36 -11.68 0.84
N SER A 51 0.92 -11.58 0.48
CA SER A 51 1.70 -12.69 -0.05
C SER A 51 3.17 -12.50 0.28
N LEU A 52 3.83 -13.57 0.71
CA LEU A 52 5.29 -13.64 0.63
C LEU A 52 5.73 -13.57 -0.84
N ILE A 53 6.98 -13.15 -1.05
CA ILE A 53 7.58 -12.95 -2.37
C ILE A 53 8.84 -13.80 -2.44
N ALA A 54 8.89 -14.74 -3.38
CA ALA A 54 10.12 -15.47 -3.64
C ALA A 54 11.17 -14.53 -4.26
N PRO A 55 12.42 -14.53 -3.76
CA PRO A 55 13.45 -13.65 -4.28
C PRO A 55 13.77 -13.98 -5.74
N ARG A 56 14.02 -12.96 -6.55
CA ARG A 56 14.56 -13.19 -7.90
C ARG A 56 16.02 -13.66 -7.85
N PRO A 57 16.48 -14.42 -8.86
CA PRO A 57 17.87 -14.87 -8.92
C PRO A 57 18.91 -13.74 -8.91
N ASP A 58 18.57 -12.54 -9.39
CA ASP A 58 19.44 -11.36 -9.44
C ASP A 58 19.40 -10.51 -8.17
N TRP A 59 18.49 -10.80 -7.23
CA TRP A 59 18.44 -10.11 -5.95
C TRP A 59 19.55 -10.62 -5.03
N ALA A 60 20.37 -9.68 -4.54
CA ALA A 60 21.51 -10.01 -3.71
C ALA A 60 21.06 -10.56 -2.35
N LEU A 61 21.24 -11.87 -2.13
CA LEU A 61 20.98 -12.51 -0.83
C LEU A 61 21.87 -11.96 0.28
N SER A 62 23.02 -11.36 -0.05
CA SER A 62 23.87 -10.66 0.90
C SER A 62 23.22 -9.43 1.54
N GLU A 63 22.13 -8.90 0.96
CA GLU A 63 21.34 -7.82 1.56
C GLU A 63 20.38 -8.32 2.64
N TRP A 64 20.22 -9.65 2.81
CA TRP A 64 19.38 -10.19 3.85
C TRP A 64 19.87 -9.77 5.24
N SER A 65 18.97 -9.16 6.02
CA SER A 65 19.23 -8.70 7.37
C SER A 65 18.51 -9.56 8.40
N GLU A 66 19.28 -10.26 9.23
CA GLU A 66 18.75 -10.96 10.41
C GLU A 66 18.03 -10.01 11.39
N VAL A 67 18.36 -8.72 11.38
CA VAL A 67 17.64 -7.72 12.18
C VAL A 67 16.23 -7.53 11.63
N SER A 68 16.08 -7.36 10.31
CA SER A 68 14.77 -7.22 9.66
C SER A 68 13.95 -8.51 9.83
N ALA A 69 14.58 -9.68 9.62
CA ALA A 69 13.96 -10.98 9.84
C ALA A 69 13.33 -11.14 11.23
N ARG A 70 13.99 -10.64 12.28
CA ARG A 70 13.45 -10.64 13.65
C ARG A 70 12.30 -9.65 13.87
N VAL A 71 12.28 -8.54 13.13
CA VAL A 71 11.21 -7.53 13.22
C VAL A 71 9.91 -8.08 12.64
N HIS A 72 9.95 -8.60 11.41
CA HIS A 72 8.76 -9.09 10.71
C HIS A 72 8.47 -10.58 10.92
N GLY A 73 9.43 -11.34 11.46
CA GLY A 73 9.26 -12.77 11.77
C GLY A 73 9.14 -13.69 10.56
N ILE A 74 9.70 -13.31 9.40
CA ILE A 74 9.69 -14.12 8.17
C ILE A 74 11.08 -14.74 8.01
N ALA A 75 11.15 -16.06 7.90
CA ALA A 75 12.40 -16.76 7.63
C ALA A 75 12.73 -16.70 6.14
N LEU A 76 14.02 -16.60 5.79
CA LEU A 76 14.47 -16.65 4.40
C LEU A 76 14.00 -17.93 3.70
N ASP A 77 13.97 -19.04 4.43
CA ASP A 77 13.59 -20.35 3.89
C ASP A 77 12.11 -20.40 3.44
N ASP A 78 11.24 -19.64 4.11
CA ASP A 78 9.81 -19.57 3.74
C ASP A 78 9.62 -18.95 2.35
N LEU A 79 10.53 -18.05 1.94
CA LEU A 79 10.43 -17.33 0.67
C LEU A 79 10.65 -18.23 -0.54
N TRP A 80 11.41 -19.32 -0.41
CA TRP A 80 11.70 -20.20 -1.56
C TRP A 80 10.47 -20.96 -2.09
N THR A 81 9.42 -21.06 -1.28
CA THR A 81 8.15 -21.69 -1.68
C THR A 81 7.04 -20.69 -1.98
N ALA A 82 7.33 -19.40 -1.84
CA ALA A 82 6.39 -18.33 -2.12
C ALA A 82 6.15 -18.13 -3.63
N PRO A 83 5.06 -17.45 -4.03
CA PRO A 83 4.87 -17.04 -5.41
C PRO A 83 6.03 -16.19 -5.93
N SER A 84 6.32 -16.29 -7.22
CA SER A 84 7.42 -15.53 -7.82
C SER A 84 7.13 -14.03 -7.81
N ALA A 85 8.17 -13.22 -7.70
CA ALA A 85 8.09 -11.77 -7.83
C ALA A 85 7.37 -11.33 -9.13
N ASP A 86 7.61 -12.03 -10.24
CA ASP A 86 7.00 -11.73 -11.54
C ASP A 86 5.50 -12.02 -11.58
N GLU A 87 5.08 -13.14 -11.00
CA GLU A 87 3.67 -13.49 -10.88
C GLU A 87 2.93 -12.47 -10.01
N LEU A 88 3.53 -12.08 -8.87
CA LEU A 88 2.94 -11.08 -7.99
C LEU A 88 2.89 -9.70 -8.62
N ALA A 89 3.93 -9.29 -9.35
CA ALA A 89 3.95 -8.04 -10.08
C ALA A 89 2.78 -7.93 -11.08
N ALA A 90 2.52 -8.99 -11.84
CA ALA A 90 1.39 -9.01 -12.79
C ALA A 90 0.03 -9.00 -12.08
N ARG A 91 -0.10 -9.70 -10.94
CA ARG A 91 -1.34 -9.76 -10.15
C ARG A 91 -1.79 -8.40 -9.59
N ILE A 92 -0.87 -7.44 -9.46
CA ILE A 92 -1.16 -6.10 -8.91
C ILE A 92 -1.25 -5.00 -9.97
N ASP A 93 -1.21 -5.32 -11.27
CA ASP A 93 -1.28 -4.30 -12.34
C ASP A 93 -2.55 -3.43 -12.26
N TRP A 94 -3.63 -3.95 -11.67
CA TRP A 94 -4.87 -3.21 -11.44
C TRP A 94 -4.71 -2.03 -10.47
N PHE A 95 -3.65 -1.98 -9.68
CA PHE A 95 -3.32 -0.82 -8.84
C PHE A 95 -3.15 0.47 -9.65
N ALA A 96 -2.84 0.37 -10.96
CA ALA A 96 -2.73 1.55 -11.83
C ALA A 96 -4.04 2.35 -11.97
N GLU A 97 -5.17 1.68 -11.72
CA GLU A 97 -6.51 2.27 -11.72
C GLU A 97 -6.93 2.81 -10.33
N CYS A 98 -6.05 2.65 -9.33
CA CYS A 98 -6.29 3.03 -7.93
C CYS A 98 -5.46 4.25 -7.53
N GLU A 99 -5.79 4.81 -6.36
CA GLU A 99 -4.87 5.65 -5.60
C GLU A 99 -4.18 4.75 -4.56
N VAL A 100 -2.91 4.43 -4.81
CA VAL A 100 -2.10 3.59 -3.91
C VAL A 100 -1.51 4.48 -2.83
N ILE A 101 -1.67 4.11 -1.56
CA ILE A 101 -1.38 4.93 -0.39
C ILE A 101 -0.49 4.16 0.59
N SER A 102 0.51 4.82 1.17
CA SER A 102 1.38 4.27 2.22
C SER A 102 1.79 5.33 3.25
N GLU A 103 2.21 4.91 4.46
CA GLU A 103 2.86 5.78 5.45
C GLU A 103 4.31 6.12 5.08
N ASN A 104 5.00 5.28 4.30
CA ASN A 104 6.39 5.45 3.86
C ASN A 104 6.54 5.38 2.32
N PRO A 105 5.85 6.25 1.55
CA PRO A 105 5.70 6.09 0.10
C PRO A 105 7.01 5.96 -0.69
N ALA A 106 8.11 6.56 -0.23
CA ALA A 106 9.40 6.47 -0.91
C ALA A 106 10.03 5.07 -0.83
N TRP A 107 9.86 4.37 0.30
CA TRP A 107 10.33 3.00 0.47
C TRP A 107 9.44 2.03 -0.32
N GLU A 108 8.12 2.23 -0.22
CA GLU A 108 7.14 1.38 -0.87
C GLU A 108 7.21 1.52 -2.39
N GLN A 109 7.48 2.72 -2.91
CA GLN A 109 7.78 2.92 -4.34
C GLN A 109 9.06 2.19 -4.75
N LEU A 110 10.13 2.26 -3.96
CA LEU A 110 11.39 1.57 -4.27
C LEU A 110 11.18 0.06 -4.38
N TRP A 111 10.45 -0.53 -3.44
CA TRP A 111 10.17 -1.97 -3.45
C TRP A 111 9.16 -2.36 -4.52
N LEU A 112 8.17 -1.52 -4.81
CA LEU A 112 7.25 -1.72 -5.92
C LEU A 112 7.98 -1.69 -7.27
N ASP A 113 8.85 -0.71 -7.48
CA ASP A 113 9.65 -0.60 -8.70
C ASP A 113 10.57 -1.82 -8.86
N ARG A 114 11.15 -2.30 -7.76
CA ARG A 114 11.97 -3.51 -7.77
C ARG A 114 11.13 -4.74 -8.04
N LEU A 115 9.96 -4.87 -7.42
CA LEU A 115 9.02 -5.96 -7.68
C LEU A 115 8.57 -5.97 -9.15
N ARG A 116 8.47 -4.82 -9.82
CA ARG A 116 7.93 -4.74 -11.18
C ARG A 116 8.98 -4.69 -12.28
N GLU A 117 10.21 -4.29 -11.97
CA GLU A 117 11.30 -4.16 -12.95
C GLU A 117 10.91 -3.37 -14.21
N GLY A 118 10.12 -2.31 -14.03
CA GLY A 118 9.61 -1.47 -15.12
C GLY A 118 8.59 -2.15 -16.05
N ARG A 119 8.07 -3.33 -15.70
CA ARG A 119 6.98 -4.00 -16.42
C ARG A 119 5.61 -3.48 -15.99
N GLY A 120 4.63 -3.61 -16.89
CA GLY A 120 3.23 -3.26 -16.64
C GLY A 120 2.94 -1.73 -16.63
N PRO A 121 1.69 -1.32 -16.32
CA PRO A 121 1.29 0.08 -16.25
C PRO A 121 1.99 0.84 -15.11
N ARG A 122 2.15 2.16 -15.19
CA ARG A 122 2.78 2.93 -14.11
C ARG A 122 1.90 2.94 -12.84
N ILE A 123 2.50 2.68 -11.68
CA ILE A 123 1.85 2.76 -10.37
C ILE A 123 2.68 3.70 -9.50
N GLU A 124 2.02 4.68 -8.89
CA GLU A 124 2.64 5.68 -8.02
C GLU A 124 2.09 5.53 -6.61
N VAL A 125 2.98 5.42 -5.63
CA VAL A 125 2.62 5.33 -4.22
C VAL A 125 2.54 6.74 -3.62
N SER A 126 1.35 7.10 -3.16
CA SER A 126 1.04 8.39 -2.54
C SER A 126 1.16 8.35 -1.02
N SER A 127 1.48 9.50 -0.43
CA SER A 127 1.56 9.64 1.03
C SER A 127 0.17 9.62 1.66
N LEU A 128 -0.02 8.77 2.67
CA LEU A 128 -1.23 8.78 3.53
C LEU A 128 -1.51 10.16 4.09
N ARG A 129 -0.47 10.86 4.59
CA ARG A 129 -0.61 12.20 5.16
C ARG A 129 -1.12 13.21 4.14
N LYS A 130 -0.70 13.08 2.88
CA LYS A 130 -1.20 13.92 1.80
C LYS A 130 -2.65 13.55 1.47
N ALA A 131 -2.93 12.26 1.27
CA ALA A 131 -4.27 11.78 0.94
C ALA A 131 -5.32 12.17 1.98
N LEU A 132 -4.96 12.16 3.28
CA LEU A 132 -5.79 12.63 4.38
C LEU A 132 -6.05 14.14 4.29
N ARG A 133 -5.02 14.97 4.16
CA ARG A 133 -5.19 16.45 4.05
C ARG A 133 -5.96 16.89 2.80
N ASP A 134 -5.91 16.11 1.73
CA ASP A 134 -6.65 16.40 0.52
C ASP A 134 -8.16 16.14 0.69
N ARG A 135 -8.59 15.46 1.78
CA ARG A 135 -9.99 15.02 1.99
C ARG A 135 -10.60 15.39 3.34
N LEU A 136 -9.76 15.57 4.35
CA LEU A 136 -10.14 15.88 5.72
C LEU A 136 -9.55 17.23 6.13
N ASP A 137 -10.12 17.87 7.14
CA ASP A 137 -9.46 19.04 7.73
C ASP A 137 -8.15 18.66 8.47
N ASP A 138 -7.30 19.65 8.72
CA ASP A 138 -5.98 19.43 9.34
C ASP A 138 -6.07 18.78 10.73
N GLY A 139 -7.13 19.07 11.49
CA GLY A 139 -7.36 18.50 12.82
C GLY A 139 -7.73 17.03 12.73
N GLU A 140 -8.67 16.69 11.86
CA GLU A 140 -9.10 15.32 11.56
C GLU A 140 -7.94 14.47 11.02
N ALA A 141 -7.21 14.98 10.03
CA ALA A 141 -6.03 14.32 9.48
C ALA A 141 -4.96 14.06 10.57
N THR A 142 -4.79 15.01 11.49
CA THR A 142 -3.87 14.85 12.63
C THR A 142 -4.33 13.73 13.57
N VAL A 143 -5.62 13.62 13.86
CA VAL A 143 -6.16 12.56 14.71
C VAL A 143 -5.88 11.17 14.12
N VAL A 144 -6.03 11.00 12.81
CA VAL A 144 -5.71 9.73 12.11
C VAL A 144 -4.23 9.39 12.21
N VAL A 145 -3.35 10.36 11.94
CA VAL A 145 -1.90 10.13 12.04
C VAL A 145 -1.48 9.80 13.47
N GLN A 146 -2.10 10.45 14.47
CA GLN A 146 -1.83 10.16 15.88
C GLN A 146 -2.34 8.79 16.32
N SER A 147 -3.49 8.33 15.81
CA SER A 147 -4.00 6.99 16.12
C SER A 147 -3.04 5.92 15.59
N LEU A 148 -2.55 6.10 14.35
CA LEU A 148 -1.54 5.25 13.75
C LEU A 148 -0.25 5.24 14.58
N PHE A 149 0.27 6.41 14.98
CA PHE A 149 1.47 6.49 15.81
C PHE A 149 1.35 5.79 17.17
N ARG A 150 0.15 5.79 17.77
CA ARG A 150 -0.11 5.14 19.07
C ARG A 150 -0.33 3.64 18.97
N SER A 151 -0.62 3.13 17.78
CA SER A 151 -0.79 1.71 17.53
C SER A 151 0.54 1.05 17.20
N THR A 152 0.71 -0.21 17.62
CA THR A 152 1.89 -1.01 17.32
C THR A 152 1.72 -1.68 15.96
N ALA A 153 2.68 -1.49 15.06
CA ALA A 153 2.77 -2.21 13.80
C ALA A 153 3.08 -3.69 14.07
N PRO A 154 2.31 -4.64 13.53
CA PRO A 154 2.62 -6.07 13.61
C PRO A 154 3.90 -6.45 12.87
N HIS A 155 4.36 -5.62 11.94
CA HIS A 155 5.47 -5.91 11.02
C HIS A 155 5.16 -7.12 10.14
N ARG A 156 3.97 -7.08 9.56
CA ARG A 156 3.47 -8.03 8.57
C ARG A 156 2.65 -7.23 7.58
N ALA A 157 3.02 -7.32 6.30
CA ALA A 157 2.55 -6.35 5.32
C ALA A 157 1.01 -6.29 5.22
N GLY A 158 0.33 -7.44 5.30
CA GLY A 158 -1.14 -7.50 5.28
C GLY A 158 -1.76 -6.77 6.47
N PRO A 159 -1.50 -7.22 7.71
CA PRO A 159 -1.92 -6.52 8.93
C PRO A 159 -1.56 -5.03 8.99
N ASP A 160 -0.37 -4.64 8.49
CA ASP A 160 0.04 -3.24 8.46
C ASP A 160 -0.78 -2.43 7.44
N ALA A 161 -1.01 -2.96 6.23
CA ALA A 161 -1.93 -2.33 5.27
C ALA A 161 -3.37 -2.22 5.81
N GLU A 162 -3.86 -3.23 6.52
CA GLU A 162 -5.19 -3.21 7.15
C GLU A 162 -5.27 -2.14 8.24
N ARG A 163 -4.22 -1.98 9.04
CA ARG A 163 -4.12 -0.93 10.05
C ARG A 163 -4.25 0.46 9.42
N LEU A 164 -3.64 0.70 8.26
CA LEU A 164 -3.80 1.96 7.53
C LEU A 164 -5.23 2.16 7.03
N ALA A 165 -5.80 1.13 6.39
CA ALA A 165 -7.16 1.16 5.88
C ALA A 165 -8.18 1.38 7.01
N ARG A 166 -7.95 0.78 8.19
CA ARG A 166 -8.80 0.93 9.38
C ARG A 166 -8.79 2.35 9.91
N ALA A 167 -7.60 2.94 10.07
CA ALA A 167 -7.48 4.32 10.54
C ALA A 167 -8.16 5.30 9.58
N TRP A 168 -8.05 5.05 8.26
CA TRP A 168 -8.78 5.81 7.25
C TRP A 168 -10.29 5.61 7.31
N PHE A 169 -10.74 4.35 7.35
CA PHE A 169 -12.15 3.99 7.34
C PHE A 169 -12.88 4.56 8.55
N ASP A 170 -12.32 4.39 9.75
CA ASP A 170 -12.93 4.87 10.99
C ASP A 170 -13.05 6.41 10.97
N ALA A 171 -12.05 7.10 10.42
CA ALA A 171 -12.08 8.56 10.27
C ALA A 171 -13.14 9.02 9.26
N THR A 172 -13.19 8.40 8.08
CA THR A 172 -14.15 8.78 7.03
C THR A 172 -15.59 8.42 7.39
N ILE A 173 -15.82 7.32 8.11
CA ILE A 173 -17.13 6.96 8.65
C ILE A 173 -17.59 7.95 9.73
N ALA A 174 -16.71 8.32 10.66
CA ALA A 174 -17.02 9.29 11.71
C ALA A 174 -17.45 10.66 11.15
N LEU A 175 -17.00 10.98 9.93
CA LEU A 175 -17.26 12.24 9.24
C LEU A 175 -18.39 12.17 8.21
N GLY A 176 -19.03 11.00 8.05
CA GLY A 176 -20.09 10.81 7.05
C GLY A 176 -19.60 10.90 5.60
N LEU A 177 -18.30 10.71 5.37
CA LEU A 177 -17.64 10.80 4.06
C LEU A 177 -17.49 9.44 3.36
N ALA A 178 -17.94 8.35 3.98
CA ALA A 178 -17.89 7.04 3.37
C ALA A 178 -18.93 6.92 2.24
N ALA A 179 -18.43 6.73 1.02
CA ALA A 179 -19.19 6.24 -0.13
C ALA A 179 -18.80 4.77 -0.39
#